data_AF-A0A947UAN4-F1
#
_entry.id   AF-A0A947UAN4-F1
#
_cell.length_a   1.000
_cell.length_b   1.000
_cell.length_c   1.000
_cell.angle_alpha   90.00
_cell.angle_beta   90.00
_cell.angle_gamma   90.00
#
_symmetry.space_group_name_H-M   'P 1'
#
loop_
_entity.id
_entity.type
_entity.pdbx_description
1 polymer ?
#
loop_
_entity_poly.entity_id
_entity_poly.type
_entity_poly.pdbx_seq_one_letter_code
_entity_poly.pdbx_strand_id
1 'polypeptide(L)'
;MTKEQGKNVEIPPPCCGLVMPISAIDGCNEQHWSDVKEILTEAVEAAGFKANLVSYADDVGIIQKRIIQNLYENPIVVCDVSGKNPNVMFELGLRLAFDKPTIIIKDDKTAYSFDTSPIEHLEYPRDLRFTKIVEFKKSLMEKVQATLKKSQEDPNYTTFLKHFGTFTVAKLDTKEVSKEDFIIEELRDLKKVVQRQQIIYNERMHMIEPPMYGKYPSDRTKMEMRKAIKEAIDSEFTRTPSSKVKTTDLRDSVFLSIMKNERLHRYFSSPEELELTFREAYQELVP
;
A
#
# COMPACT_ATOMS: atom_id res chain seq x y z
N MET A 1 39.04 38.55 28.27
CA MET A 1 38.05 38.86 27.22
C MET A 1 38.23 37.88 26.07
N THR A 2 37.67 36.68 26.22
CA THR A 2 37.63 35.65 25.17
C THR A 2 36.41 35.91 24.31
N LYS A 3 36.63 36.23 23.03
CA LYS A 3 35.56 36.38 22.02
C LYS A 3 35.01 34.98 21.70
N GLU A 4 33.76 34.73 22.05
CA GLU A 4 33.01 33.57 21.53
C GLU A 4 32.76 33.78 20.04
N GLN A 5 33.25 32.84 19.23
CA GLN A 5 32.94 32.74 17.81
C GLN A 5 31.50 32.26 17.67
N GLY A 6 30.64 33.10 17.09
CA GLY A 6 29.28 32.73 16.74
C GLY A 6 29.29 31.55 15.77
N LYS A 7 28.69 30.43 16.17
CA LYS A 7 28.38 29.31 15.28
C LYS A 7 27.39 29.81 14.23
N ASN A 8 27.81 29.86 12.98
CA ASN A 8 26.94 30.04 11.83
C ASN A 8 26.00 28.82 11.78
N VAL A 9 24.73 29.00 12.11
CA VAL A 9 23.72 27.93 12.02
C VAL A 9 23.32 27.84 10.55
N GLU A 10 23.88 26.88 9.80
CA GLU A 10 23.40 26.56 8.46
C GLU A 10 21.94 26.09 8.56
N ILE A 11 21.02 26.91 8.03
CA ILE A 11 19.61 26.55 7.92
C ILE A 11 19.53 25.44 6.86
N PRO A 12 18.97 24.25 7.19
CA PRO A 12 18.88 23.17 6.21
C PRO A 12 18.03 23.60 5.01
N PRO A 13 18.39 23.17 3.79
CA PRO A 13 17.68 23.56 2.59
C PRO A 13 16.22 23.09 2.64
N PRO A 14 15.26 23.92 2.17
CA PRO A 14 13.86 23.53 2.13
C PRO A 14 13.65 22.29 1.25
N CYS A 15 12.68 21.45 1.63
CA CYS A 15 12.34 20.26 0.84
C CYS A 15 11.58 20.63 -0.43
N CYS A 16 11.80 19.87 -1.50
CA CYS A 16 10.99 19.89 -2.71
C CYS A 16 10.45 18.48 -2.98
N GLY A 17 9.12 18.37 -2.99
CA GLY A 17 8.41 17.12 -3.22
C GLY A 17 8.51 16.68 -4.66
N LEU A 18 8.94 15.43 -4.87
CA LEU A 18 8.85 14.76 -6.16
C LEU A 18 7.63 13.83 -6.14
N VAL A 19 6.72 14.06 -7.08
CA VAL A 19 5.59 13.18 -7.40
C VAL A 19 5.82 12.67 -8.80
N MET A 20 6.01 11.36 -8.97
CA MET A 20 6.37 10.78 -10.25
C MET A 20 6.00 9.29 -10.31
N PRO A 21 5.91 8.70 -11.51
CA PRO A 21 5.78 7.25 -11.64
C PRO A 21 7.02 6.56 -11.06
N ILE A 22 6.80 5.44 -10.38
CA ILE A 22 7.86 4.62 -9.76
C ILE A 22 7.88 3.18 -10.30
N SER A 23 6.86 2.81 -11.06
CA SER A 23 6.67 1.47 -11.60
C SER A 23 6.46 1.53 -13.11
N ALA A 24 6.61 0.37 -13.77
CA ALA A 24 6.47 0.30 -15.23
C ALA A 24 5.10 0.82 -15.70
N ILE A 25 5.11 1.78 -16.63
CA ILE A 25 3.91 2.38 -17.21
C ILE A 25 4.24 2.97 -18.59
N ASP A 26 3.28 2.87 -19.52
CA ASP A 26 3.34 3.54 -20.84
C ASP A 26 4.62 3.22 -21.64
N GLY A 27 5.08 1.97 -21.55
CA GLY A 27 6.28 1.48 -22.24
C GLY A 27 7.61 1.80 -21.54
N CYS A 28 7.59 2.55 -20.43
CA CYS A 28 8.76 2.77 -19.58
C CYS A 28 8.84 1.74 -18.45
N ASN A 29 10.06 1.29 -18.13
CA ASN A 29 10.32 0.37 -17.02
C ASN A 29 10.74 1.12 -15.73
N GLU A 30 10.97 0.38 -14.65
CA GLU A 30 11.40 0.95 -13.37
C GLU A 30 12.73 1.70 -13.44
N GLN A 31 13.69 1.19 -14.24
CA GLN A 31 14.98 1.84 -14.42
C GLN A 31 14.83 3.24 -15.04
N HIS A 32 14.00 3.38 -16.08
CA HIS A 32 13.71 4.67 -16.69
C HIS A 32 13.22 5.69 -15.66
N TRP A 33 12.31 5.30 -14.77
CA TRP A 33 11.82 6.19 -13.71
C TRP A 33 12.88 6.48 -12.65
N SER A 34 13.79 5.53 -12.37
CA SER A 34 14.96 5.80 -11.52
C SER A 34 15.86 6.87 -12.13
N ASP A 35 16.14 6.78 -13.44
CA ASP A 35 16.97 7.75 -14.15
C ASP A 35 16.31 9.14 -14.17
N VAL A 36 14.99 9.20 -14.43
CA VAL A 36 14.21 10.44 -14.32
C VAL A 36 14.31 11.01 -12.91
N LYS A 37 14.19 10.18 -11.87
CA LYS A 37 14.27 10.63 -10.47
C LYS A 37 15.63 11.26 -10.16
N GLU A 38 16.73 10.67 -10.64
CA GLU A 38 18.07 11.24 -10.48
C GLU A 38 18.18 12.60 -11.19
N ILE A 39 17.66 12.69 -12.42
CA ILE A 39 17.61 13.94 -13.20
C ILE A 39 16.87 15.04 -12.44
N LEU A 40 15.70 14.73 -11.88
CA LEU A 40 14.91 15.68 -11.10
C LEU A 40 15.60 16.07 -9.80
N THR A 41 16.21 15.10 -9.11
CA THR A 41 16.96 15.33 -7.87
C THR A 41 18.09 16.31 -8.11
N GLU A 42 18.92 16.09 -9.14
CA GLU A 42 20.01 17.00 -9.49
C GLU A 42 19.53 18.43 -9.80
N ALA A 43 18.45 18.57 -10.56
CA ALA A 43 17.90 19.88 -10.92
C ALA A 43 17.35 20.65 -9.71
N VAL A 44 16.68 19.93 -8.80
CA VAL A 44 16.10 20.48 -7.57
C VAL A 44 17.19 20.85 -6.57
N GLU A 45 18.23 20.01 -6.43
CA GLU A 45 19.37 20.30 -5.57
C GLU A 45 20.19 21.49 -6.09
N ALA A 46 20.37 21.60 -7.41
CA ALA A 46 20.98 22.78 -8.02
C ALA A 46 20.17 24.06 -7.76
N ALA A 47 18.85 23.95 -7.54
CA ALA A 47 18.00 25.08 -7.16
C ALA A 47 18.11 25.47 -5.68
N GLY A 48 18.84 24.70 -4.85
CA GLY A 48 19.03 24.94 -3.42
C GLY A 48 18.02 24.20 -2.52
N PHE A 49 17.39 23.13 -3.01
CA PHE A 49 16.38 22.35 -2.28
C PHE A 49 16.87 20.94 -2.00
N LYS A 50 16.29 20.31 -0.98
CA LYS A 50 16.43 18.87 -0.77
C LYS A 50 15.30 18.14 -1.49
N ALA A 51 15.61 17.29 -2.46
CA ALA A 51 14.59 16.47 -3.11
C ALA A 51 14.04 15.39 -2.15
N ASN A 52 12.71 15.22 -2.10
CA ASN A 52 12.07 14.11 -1.40
C ASN A 52 10.96 13.48 -2.24
N LEU A 53 11.06 12.18 -2.48
CA LEU A 53 9.97 11.44 -3.11
C LEU A 53 8.78 11.36 -2.14
N VAL A 54 7.64 11.92 -2.55
CA VAL A 54 6.45 12.09 -1.70
C VAL A 54 5.88 10.74 -1.24
N SER A 55 5.94 9.74 -2.10
CA SER A 55 5.42 8.39 -1.91
C SER A 55 6.41 7.41 -1.23
N TYR A 56 7.62 7.85 -0.86
CA TYR A 56 8.63 6.96 -0.28
C TYR A 56 8.29 6.58 1.17
N ALA A 57 7.93 5.31 1.41
CA ALA A 57 7.73 4.74 2.74
C ALA A 57 7.82 3.19 2.71
N ASP A 58 8.38 2.61 3.77
CA ASP A 58 8.54 1.15 3.93
C ASP A 58 7.27 0.42 4.40
N ASP A 59 6.20 1.15 4.77
CA ASP A 59 5.06 0.56 5.49
C ASP A 59 3.70 1.06 4.97
N VAL A 60 2.90 0.15 4.38
CA VAL A 60 1.72 0.41 3.52
C VAL A 60 0.62 1.27 4.17
N GLY A 61 0.42 1.17 5.49
CA GLY A 61 -0.61 1.94 6.22
C GLY A 61 -0.22 3.40 6.51
N ILE A 62 1.09 3.66 6.64
CA ILE A 62 1.65 5.00 6.92
C ILE A 62 1.78 5.84 5.64
N ILE A 63 1.77 5.18 4.47
CA ILE A 63 2.04 5.81 3.17
C ILE A 63 1.03 6.92 2.86
N GLN A 64 -0.28 6.66 2.98
CA GLN A 64 -1.30 7.64 2.56
C GLN A 64 -1.29 8.91 3.42
N LYS A 65 -1.21 8.77 4.74
CA LYS A 65 -1.10 9.91 5.67
C LYS A 65 0.13 10.74 5.35
N ARG A 66 1.26 10.08 5.12
CA ARG A 66 2.54 10.73 4.80
C ARG A 66 2.53 11.41 3.43
N ILE A 67 1.94 10.81 2.40
CA ILE A 67 1.76 11.43 1.08
C ILE A 67 0.99 12.73 1.24
N ILE A 68 -0.17 12.69 1.89
CA ILE A 68 -1.01 13.88 2.10
C ILE A 68 -0.24 14.96 2.88
N GLN A 69 0.46 14.56 3.94
CA GLN A 69 1.25 15.46 4.76
C GLN A 69 2.41 16.09 3.96
N ASN A 70 3.18 15.30 3.22
CA ASN A 70 4.26 15.79 2.36
C ASN A 70 3.73 16.73 1.26
N LEU A 71 2.62 16.38 0.62
CA LEU A 71 1.96 17.22 -0.38
C LEU A 71 1.45 18.53 0.21
N TYR A 72 1.11 18.56 1.50
CA TYR A 72 0.75 19.80 2.17
C TYR A 72 2.00 20.58 2.63
N GLU A 73 2.90 19.97 3.39
CA GLU A 73 4.01 20.63 4.08
C GLU A 73 5.14 21.07 3.16
N ASN A 74 5.42 20.32 2.09
CA ASN A 74 6.49 20.68 1.17
C ASN A 74 6.21 22.07 0.55
N PRO A 75 7.17 23.03 0.64
CA PRO A 75 7.03 24.36 0.08
C PRO A 75 6.69 24.37 -1.41
N ILE A 76 7.32 23.45 -2.16
CA ILE A 76 7.10 23.28 -3.60
C ILE A 76 7.08 21.79 -3.96
N VAL A 77 6.30 21.44 -4.97
CA VAL A 77 6.21 20.08 -5.51
C VAL A 77 6.47 20.12 -7.02
N VAL A 78 7.33 19.22 -7.51
CA VAL A 78 7.49 18.90 -8.93
C VAL A 78 6.74 17.60 -9.20
N CYS A 79 5.81 17.65 -10.15
CA CYS A 79 4.90 16.56 -10.46
C CYS A 79 5.08 16.11 -11.91
N ASP A 80 5.54 14.88 -12.10
CA ASP A 80 5.72 14.24 -13.40
C ASP A 80 4.47 13.45 -13.80
N VAL A 81 3.69 14.01 -14.72
CA VAL A 81 2.44 13.40 -15.21
C VAL A 81 2.65 12.45 -16.40
N SER A 82 3.91 12.11 -16.72
CA SER A 82 4.25 11.21 -17.82
C SER A 82 3.58 9.84 -17.70
N GLY A 83 3.15 9.30 -18.84
CA GLY A 83 2.41 8.04 -18.90
C GLY A 83 1.02 8.06 -18.27
N LYS A 84 0.53 9.23 -17.81
CA LYS A 84 -0.79 9.41 -17.17
C LYS A 84 -1.01 8.49 -15.97
N ASN A 85 0.03 8.35 -15.12
CA ASN A 85 -0.06 7.47 -13.95
C ASN A 85 -1.21 7.92 -13.01
N PRO A 86 -2.21 7.06 -12.72
CA PRO A 86 -3.38 7.46 -11.96
C PRO A 86 -3.05 7.88 -10.51
N ASN A 87 -2.00 7.33 -9.90
CA ASN A 87 -1.58 7.71 -8.56
C ASN A 87 -0.97 9.12 -8.57
N VAL A 88 -0.14 9.41 -9.57
CA VAL A 88 0.43 10.76 -9.76
C VAL A 88 -0.66 11.78 -10.04
N MET A 89 -1.65 11.46 -10.88
CA MET A 89 -2.77 12.35 -11.17
C MET A 89 -3.61 12.64 -9.91
N PHE A 90 -3.80 11.64 -9.04
CA PHE A 90 -4.46 11.83 -7.75
C PHE A 90 -3.68 12.76 -6.83
N GLU A 91 -2.38 12.53 -6.67
CA GLU A 91 -1.48 13.37 -5.85
C GLU A 91 -1.40 14.81 -6.37
N LEU A 92 -1.35 14.99 -7.69
CA LEU A 92 -1.44 16.30 -8.34
C LEU A 92 -2.74 17.00 -7.98
N GLY A 93 -3.88 16.32 -8.15
CA GLY A 93 -5.19 16.89 -7.84
C GLY A 93 -5.28 17.37 -6.39
N LEU A 94 -4.75 16.58 -5.45
CA LEU A 94 -4.69 16.95 -4.03
C LEU A 94 -3.77 18.16 -3.78
N ARG A 95 -2.59 18.20 -4.41
CA ARG A 95 -1.66 19.34 -4.29
C ARG A 95 -2.27 20.63 -4.84
N LEU A 96 -2.97 20.55 -5.98
CA LEU A 96 -3.67 21.69 -6.57
C LEU A 96 -4.81 22.17 -5.67
N ALA A 97 -5.51 21.27 -4.96
CA ALA A 97 -6.53 21.63 -3.97
C ALA A 97 -5.96 22.35 -2.74
N PHE A 98 -4.67 22.13 -2.41
CA PHE A 98 -3.98 22.93 -1.39
C PHE A 98 -3.50 24.30 -1.91
N ASP A 99 -3.63 24.56 -3.21
CA ASP A 99 -3.22 25.79 -3.90
C ASP A 99 -1.78 26.24 -3.62
N LYS A 100 -0.89 25.27 -3.39
CA LYS A 100 0.53 25.51 -3.06
C LYS A 100 1.42 25.41 -4.30
N PRO A 101 2.61 26.06 -4.30
CA PRO A 101 3.53 26.09 -5.44
C PRO A 101 3.77 24.72 -6.05
N THR A 102 3.47 24.58 -7.33
CA THR A 102 3.56 23.30 -8.04
C THR A 102 4.09 23.51 -9.44
N ILE A 103 5.02 22.66 -9.85
CA ILE A 103 5.54 22.60 -11.22
C ILE A 103 5.10 21.28 -11.80
N ILE A 104 4.46 21.32 -12.96
CA ILE A 104 4.04 20.13 -13.68
C ILE A 104 5.04 19.89 -14.80
N ILE A 105 5.54 18.67 -14.89
CA ILE A 105 6.42 18.23 -15.97
C ILE A 105 5.79 17.04 -16.70
N LYS A 106 6.20 16.83 -17.94
CA LYS A 106 5.84 15.64 -18.72
C LYS A 106 6.92 15.30 -19.74
N ASP A 107 6.94 14.07 -20.20
CA ASP A 107 7.74 13.68 -21.35
C ASP A 107 7.13 14.17 -22.68
N ASP A 108 7.90 14.05 -23.76
CA ASP A 108 7.54 14.44 -25.13
C ASP A 108 6.59 13.46 -25.83
N LYS A 109 6.21 12.35 -25.20
CA LYS A 109 5.27 11.35 -25.74
C LYS A 109 3.91 11.40 -25.09
N THR A 110 3.85 11.89 -23.86
CA THR A 110 2.63 12.00 -23.08
C THR A 110 1.84 13.19 -23.59
N ALA A 111 0.65 12.88 -24.12
CA ALA A 111 -0.31 13.91 -24.50
C ALA A 111 -0.69 14.75 -23.28
N TYR A 112 -0.96 16.04 -23.51
CA TYR A 112 -1.46 16.92 -22.46
C TYR A 112 -2.68 16.29 -21.80
N SER A 113 -2.57 16.13 -20.49
CA SER A 113 -3.53 15.43 -19.66
C SER A 113 -4.19 16.48 -18.80
N PHE A 114 -5.39 16.92 -19.20
CA PHE A 114 -6.33 17.86 -18.56
C PHE A 114 -6.61 19.16 -19.34
N ASP A 115 -7.83 19.69 -19.13
CA ASP A 115 -8.26 21.08 -19.35
C ASP A 115 -7.50 22.10 -18.44
N THR A 116 -6.23 21.83 -18.13
CA THR A 116 -5.32 22.74 -17.42
C THR A 116 -4.72 23.76 -18.39
N SER A 117 -5.51 24.28 -19.33
CA SER A 117 -5.10 25.37 -20.23
C SER A 117 -4.42 26.56 -19.52
N PRO A 118 -4.64 26.83 -18.20
CA PRO A 118 -3.87 27.85 -17.48
C PRO A 118 -2.50 27.41 -16.94
N ILE A 119 -2.22 26.11 -16.76
CA ILE A 119 -0.97 25.64 -16.13
C ILE A 119 0.03 25.18 -17.18
N GLU A 120 1.16 25.89 -17.25
CA GLU A 120 2.29 25.57 -18.08
C GLU A 120 2.96 24.25 -17.63
N HIS A 121 3.29 23.39 -18.59
CA HIS A 121 4.03 22.15 -18.34
C HIS A 121 5.45 22.28 -18.88
N LEU A 122 6.45 21.86 -18.11
CA LEU A 122 7.82 21.74 -18.60
C LEU A 122 8.02 20.36 -19.25
N GLU A 123 8.55 20.33 -20.45
CA GLU A 123 8.70 19.09 -21.22
C GLU A 123 10.15 18.57 -21.18
N TYR A 124 10.32 17.25 -21.10
CA TYR A 124 11.61 16.57 -21.24
C TYR A 124 11.54 15.44 -22.30
N PRO A 125 12.65 15.09 -22.96
CA PRO A 125 12.65 14.02 -23.95
C PRO A 125 12.52 12.64 -23.28
N ARG A 126 11.58 11.81 -23.74
CA ARG A 126 11.37 10.46 -23.16
C ARG A 126 12.57 9.53 -23.31
N ASP A 127 13.41 9.76 -24.31
CA ASP A 127 14.64 8.99 -24.52
C ASP A 127 15.82 9.44 -23.64
N LEU A 128 15.62 10.44 -22.77
CA LEU A 128 16.60 10.96 -21.82
C LEU A 128 17.92 11.41 -22.46
N ARG A 129 17.91 11.84 -23.73
CA ARG A 129 19.13 12.27 -24.43
C ARG A 129 19.85 13.41 -23.69
N PHE A 130 21.15 13.22 -23.45
CA PHE A 130 21.96 14.06 -22.56
C PHE A 130 21.80 15.58 -22.81
N THR A 131 22.00 16.06 -24.04
CA THR A 131 21.97 17.49 -24.35
C THR A 131 20.64 18.15 -23.96
N LYS A 132 19.53 17.47 -24.22
CA LYS A 132 18.19 17.97 -23.89
C LYS A 132 17.88 17.85 -22.40
N ILE A 133 18.40 16.82 -21.73
CA ILE A 133 18.29 16.71 -20.27
C ILE A 133 19.06 17.81 -19.56
N VAL A 134 20.22 18.23 -20.05
CA VAL A 134 20.96 19.38 -19.49
C VAL A 134 20.16 20.68 -19.61
N GLU A 135 19.54 20.93 -20.78
CA GLU A 135 18.63 22.06 -21.00
C GLU A 135 17.41 22.00 -20.06
N PHE A 136 16.82 20.83 -19.91
CA PHE A 136 15.68 20.59 -19.03
C PHE A 136 16.03 20.83 -17.55
N LYS A 137 17.16 20.28 -17.07
CA LYS A 137 17.64 20.49 -15.69
C LYS A 137 17.78 21.97 -15.36
N LYS A 138 18.37 22.74 -16.28
CA LYS A 138 18.51 24.20 -16.13
C LYS A 138 17.14 24.90 -16.07
N SER A 139 16.25 24.56 -16.99
CA SER A 139 14.90 25.15 -17.06
C SER A 139 14.08 24.81 -15.81
N LEU A 140 14.17 23.58 -15.31
CA LEU A 140 13.51 23.14 -14.09
C LEU A 140 14.05 23.88 -12.87
N MET A 141 15.37 24.00 -12.74
CA MET A 141 16.01 24.75 -11.66
C MET A 141 15.52 26.21 -11.61
N GLU A 142 15.55 26.91 -12.75
CA GLU A 142 15.08 28.29 -12.85
C GLU A 142 13.58 28.42 -12.51
N LYS A 143 12.76 27.47 -12.99
CA LYS A 143 11.31 27.43 -12.73
C LYS A 143 11.01 27.19 -11.24
N VAL A 144 11.73 26.28 -10.57
CA VAL A 144 11.61 26.01 -9.14
C VAL A 144 11.83 27.29 -8.34
N GLN A 145 12.94 27.99 -8.60
CA GLN A 145 13.28 29.23 -7.90
C GLN A 145 12.27 30.34 -8.16
N ALA A 146 11.90 30.55 -9.43
CA ALA A 146 10.94 31.59 -9.82
C ALA A 146 9.54 31.35 -9.22
N THR A 147 9.08 30.09 -9.22
CA THR A 147 7.76 29.73 -8.71
C THR A 147 7.67 29.92 -7.21
N LEU A 148 8.69 29.48 -6.45
CA LEU A 148 8.71 29.70 -5.00
C LEU A 148 8.80 31.19 -4.67
N LYS A 149 9.70 31.93 -5.32
CA LYS A 149 9.86 33.37 -5.12
C LYS A 149 8.54 34.10 -5.34
N LYS A 150 7.86 33.83 -6.47
CA LYS A 150 6.55 34.41 -6.77
C LYS A 150 5.51 34.09 -5.69
N SER A 151 5.51 32.87 -5.15
CA SER A 151 4.58 32.49 -4.09
C SER A 151 4.82 33.17 -2.74
N GLN A 152 6.05 33.62 -2.49
CA GLN A 152 6.41 34.34 -1.27
C GLN A 152 6.16 35.84 -1.41
N GLU A 153 6.36 36.39 -2.61
CA GLU A 153 6.24 37.83 -2.88
C GLU A 153 4.81 38.28 -3.17
N ASP A 154 3.97 37.40 -3.74
CA ASP A 154 2.59 37.71 -4.11
C ASP A 154 1.59 37.11 -3.11
N PRO A 155 0.94 37.91 -2.24
CA PRO A 155 -0.09 37.44 -1.32
C PRO A 155 -1.30 36.81 -2.03
N ASN A 156 -1.50 37.14 -3.30
CA ASN A 156 -2.58 36.60 -4.13
C ASN A 156 -2.15 35.42 -4.99
N TYR A 157 -0.90 34.93 -4.84
CA TYR A 157 -0.42 33.76 -5.57
C TYR A 157 -1.43 32.61 -5.50
N THR A 158 -1.65 31.99 -6.66
CA THR A 158 -2.47 30.79 -6.82
C THR A 158 -1.80 29.91 -7.85
N THR A 159 -1.90 28.61 -7.65
CA THR A 159 -1.41 27.62 -8.61
C THR A 159 -2.56 27.19 -9.52
N PHE A 160 -3.78 27.09 -8.99
CA PHE A 160 -4.93 26.62 -9.77
C PHE A 160 -6.27 27.16 -9.26
N LEU A 161 -6.56 27.07 -7.96
CA LEU A 161 -7.93 27.26 -7.47
C LEU A 161 -8.50 28.64 -7.77
N LYS A 162 -7.74 29.73 -7.55
CA LYS A 162 -8.28 31.08 -7.74
C LYS A 162 -8.53 31.43 -9.21
N HIS A 163 -8.01 30.65 -10.18
CA HIS A 163 -8.36 30.82 -11.59
C HIS A 163 -9.79 30.41 -11.91
N PHE A 164 -10.42 29.55 -11.10
CA PHE A 164 -11.77 29.04 -11.32
C PHE A 164 -12.84 29.73 -10.45
N GLY A 165 -12.44 30.66 -9.57
CA GLY A 165 -13.36 31.39 -8.68
C GLY A 165 -12.74 31.76 -7.33
N THR A 166 -13.54 32.36 -6.45
CA THR A 166 -13.13 32.68 -5.07
C THR A 166 -13.30 31.46 -4.17
N PHE A 167 -12.29 30.59 -4.16
CA PHE A 167 -12.28 29.43 -3.26
C PHE A 167 -11.42 29.69 -2.02
N THR A 168 -11.91 29.24 -0.87
CA THR A 168 -11.11 29.14 0.36
C THR A 168 -10.26 27.87 0.29
N VAL A 169 -8.93 28.04 0.35
CA VAL A 169 -7.98 26.91 0.38
C VAL A 169 -8.28 26.02 1.60
N ALA A 170 -8.34 24.70 1.39
CA ALA A 170 -8.50 23.74 2.47
C ALA A 170 -7.31 23.83 3.42
N LYS A 171 -7.54 24.26 4.66
CA LYS A 171 -6.54 24.18 5.73
C LYS A 171 -6.66 22.79 6.35
N LEU A 172 -5.54 22.07 6.38
CA LEU A 172 -5.44 20.88 7.22
C LEU A 172 -5.33 21.36 8.67
N ASP A 173 -6.42 21.25 9.43
CA ASP A 173 -6.40 21.48 10.88
C ASP A 173 -5.59 20.35 11.52
N THR A 174 -4.31 20.62 11.79
CA THR A 174 -3.50 19.78 12.66
C THR A 174 -4.03 19.93 14.08
N LYS A 175 -4.93 19.03 14.49
CA LYS A 175 -5.30 18.89 15.89
C LYS A 175 -4.03 18.50 16.64
N GLU A 176 -3.57 19.33 17.58
CA GLU A 176 -2.53 18.91 18.54
C GLU A 176 -3.10 17.70 19.29
N VAL A 177 -2.63 16.52 18.91
CA VAL A 177 -3.01 15.26 19.53
C VAL A 177 -2.32 15.25 20.89
N SER A 178 -3.07 15.08 21.98
CA SER A 178 -2.47 14.94 23.31
C SER A 178 -1.45 13.79 23.28
N LYS A 179 -0.41 13.84 24.13
CA LYS A 179 0.60 12.77 24.16
C LYS A 179 -0.07 11.43 24.41
N GLU A 180 -1.13 11.43 25.21
CA GLU A 180 -1.97 10.29 25.53
C GLU A 180 -2.70 9.74 24.30
N ASP A 181 -3.33 10.61 23.50
CA ASP A 181 -4.03 10.22 22.28
C ASP A 181 -3.08 9.69 21.21
N PHE A 182 -1.88 10.27 21.09
CA PHE A 182 -0.83 9.79 20.19
C PHE A 182 -0.36 8.39 20.60
N ILE A 183 -0.10 8.17 21.89
CA ILE A 183 0.25 6.85 22.42
C ILE A 183 -0.86 5.84 22.15
N ILE A 184 -2.14 6.23 22.31
CA ILE A 184 -3.28 5.35 22.03
C ILE A 184 -3.37 4.98 20.54
N GLU A 185 -3.15 5.94 19.63
CA GLU A 185 -3.09 5.63 18.19
C GLU A 185 -1.93 4.69 17.85
N GLU A 186 -0.73 4.94 18.39
CA GLU A 186 0.44 4.10 18.12
C GLU A 186 0.25 2.68 18.68
N LEU A 187 -0.38 2.54 19.85
CA LEU A 187 -0.78 1.24 20.41
C LEU A 187 -1.81 0.52 19.53
N ARG A 188 -2.74 1.25 18.90
CA ARG A 188 -3.70 0.66 17.94
C ARG A 188 -3.00 0.18 16.68
N ASP A 189 -2.04 0.92 16.16
CA ASP A 189 -1.29 0.53 14.98
C ASP A 189 -0.36 -0.65 15.27
N LEU A 190 0.33 -0.67 16.42
CA LEU A 190 1.04 -1.86 16.91
C LEU A 190 0.12 -3.07 17.03
N LYS A 191 -1.11 -2.90 17.55
CA LYS A 191 -2.09 -3.99 17.61
C LYS A 191 -2.43 -4.53 16.22
N LYS A 192 -2.59 -3.67 15.21
CA LYS A 192 -2.83 -4.11 13.82
C LYS A 192 -1.63 -4.89 13.26
N VAL A 193 -0.41 -4.43 13.51
CA VAL A 193 0.82 -5.11 13.09
C VAL A 193 0.93 -6.49 13.74
N VAL A 194 0.69 -6.58 15.06
CA VAL A 194 0.71 -7.86 15.80
C VAL A 194 -0.37 -8.81 15.29
N GLN A 195 -1.59 -8.32 15.04
CA GLN A 195 -2.66 -9.14 14.47
C GLN A 195 -2.29 -9.65 13.08
N ARG A 196 -1.70 -8.80 12.23
CA ARG A 196 -1.22 -9.19 10.90
C ARG A 196 -0.08 -10.20 11.00
N GLN A 197 0.85 -10.04 11.95
CA GLN A 197 1.91 -11.01 12.21
C GLN A 197 1.35 -12.35 12.71
N GLN A 198 0.32 -12.36 13.56
CA GLN A 198 -0.35 -13.58 13.98
C GLN A 198 -1.05 -14.28 12.82
N ILE A 199 -1.69 -13.53 11.92
CA ILE A 199 -2.28 -14.09 10.70
C ILE A 199 -1.19 -14.70 9.82
N ILE A 200 -0.10 -13.96 9.54
CA ILE A 200 1.03 -14.46 8.74
C ILE A 200 1.73 -15.65 9.42
N TYR A 201 1.85 -15.64 10.75
CA TYR A 201 2.41 -16.75 11.51
C TYR A 201 1.53 -17.99 11.41
N ASN A 202 0.22 -17.84 11.55
CA ASN A 202 -0.74 -18.93 11.35
C ASN A 202 -0.70 -19.44 9.90
N GLU A 203 -0.61 -18.55 8.91
CA GLU A 203 -0.45 -18.91 7.50
C GLU A 203 0.89 -19.61 7.21
N ARG A 204 2.00 -19.18 7.83
CA ARG A 204 3.31 -19.84 7.71
C ARG A 204 3.37 -21.18 8.43
N MET A 205 2.68 -21.31 9.57
CA MET A 205 2.44 -22.59 10.22
C MET A 205 1.61 -23.54 9.33
N HIS A 206 0.80 -23.02 8.39
CA HIS A 206 0.11 -23.81 7.36
C HIS A 206 0.98 -24.15 6.14
N MET A 207 2.20 -23.61 6.00
CA MET A 207 3.12 -23.88 4.89
C MET A 207 4.34 -24.74 5.27
N ILE A 208 4.41 -25.25 6.50
CA ILE A 208 5.40 -26.26 6.92
C ILE A 208 4.66 -27.54 7.35
N GLU A 209 4.03 -28.20 6.40
CA GLU A 209 4.06 -29.67 6.38
C GLU A 209 4.58 -30.06 5.00
N PRO A 210 5.79 -30.65 4.88
CA PRO A 210 6.14 -31.33 3.65
C PRO A 210 5.07 -32.39 3.36
N PRO A 211 4.76 -32.71 2.10
CA PRO A 211 4.02 -33.92 1.79
C PRO A 211 4.87 -35.11 2.28
N MET A 212 4.61 -35.54 3.52
CA MET A 212 5.24 -36.70 4.11
C MET A 212 4.64 -37.91 3.43
N TYR A 213 5.41 -38.49 2.50
CA TYR A 213 5.15 -39.82 1.96
C TYR A 213 4.87 -40.78 3.11
N GLY A 214 3.61 -41.24 3.20
CA GLY A 214 3.19 -42.43 3.90
C GLY A 214 3.65 -42.56 5.35
N LYS A 215 2.87 -41.99 6.29
CA LYS A 215 2.35 -42.66 7.49
C LYS A 215 1.80 -41.60 8.46
N TYR A 216 0.55 -41.81 8.86
CA TYR A 216 -0.28 -41.06 9.82
C TYR A 216 -1.02 -39.80 9.32
N PRO A 217 -2.35 -39.72 9.51
CA PRO A 217 -3.12 -38.52 9.22
C PRO A 217 -2.71 -37.38 10.16
N SER A 218 -2.52 -36.18 9.59
CA SER A 218 -2.13 -34.98 10.36
C SER A 218 -3.19 -34.62 11.40
N ASP A 219 -2.81 -33.86 12.42
CA ASP A 219 -3.74 -33.44 13.49
C ASP A 219 -4.93 -32.65 12.93
N ARG A 220 -4.72 -31.92 11.83
CA ARG A 220 -5.79 -31.23 11.09
C ARG A 220 -6.75 -32.21 10.43
N THR A 221 -6.24 -33.26 9.79
CA THR A 221 -7.08 -34.30 9.17
C THR A 221 -7.94 -35.02 10.20
N LYS A 222 -7.40 -35.31 11.38
CA LYS A 222 -8.16 -35.87 12.51
C LYS A 222 -9.22 -34.90 13.03
N MET A 223 -8.89 -33.61 13.14
CA MET A 223 -9.82 -32.57 13.59
C MET A 223 -11.00 -32.38 12.62
N GLU A 224 -10.73 -32.29 11.32
CA GLU A 224 -11.76 -32.15 10.28
C GLU A 224 -12.65 -33.41 10.21
N MET A 225 -12.06 -34.60 10.33
CA MET A 225 -12.82 -35.85 10.41
C MET A 225 -13.75 -35.89 11.63
N ARG A 226 -13.27 -35.52 12.82
CA ARG A 226 -14.10 -35.44 14.04
C ARG A 226 -15.24 -34.44 13.89
N LYS A 227 -14.99 -33.30 13.25
CA LYS A 227 -16.02 -32.28 12.99
C LYS A 227 -17.08 -32.82 12.02
N ALA A 228 -16.67 -33.43 10.92
CA ALA A 228 -17.59 -34.02 9.95
C ALA A 228 -18.43 -35.17 10.55
N ILE A 229 -17.84 -35.99 11.42
CA ILE A 229 -18.57 -37.05 12.14
C ILE A 229 -19.63 -36.44 13.06
N LYS A 230 -19.31 -35.40 13.83
CA LYS A 230 -20.29 -34.74 14.71
C LYS A 230 -21.44 -34.12 13.92
N GLU A 231 -21.14 -33.40 12.85
CA GLU A 231 -22.15 -32.80 11.97
C GLU A 231 -23.06 -33.88 11.34
N ALA A 232 -22.48 -35.00 10.91
CA ALA A 232 -23.22 -36.11 10.33
C ALA A 232 -24.12 -36.79 11.38
N ILE A 233 -23.61 -37.04 12.59
CA ILE A 233 -24.38 -37.59 13.72
C ILE A 233 -25.55 -36.66 14.06
N ASP A 234 -25.30 -35.37 14.24
CA ASP A 234 -26.33 -34.37 14.56
C ASP A 234 -27.42 -34.31 13.47
N SER A 235 -27.02 -34.47 12.19
CA SER A 235 -27.94 -34.49 11.05
C SER A 235 -28.80 -35.77 10.94
N GLU A 236 -28.30 -36.91 11.43
CA GLU A 236 -29.02 -38.18 11.45
C GLU A 236 -29.97 -38.26 12.65
N PHE A 237 -29.56 -37.78 13.83
CA PHE A 237 -30.41 -37.71 15.02
C PHE A 237 -31.59 -36.74 14.87
N THR A 238 -31.46 -35.70 14.03
CA THR A 238 -32.57 -34.81 13.67
C THR A 238 -33.58 -35.44 12.70
N ARG A 239 -33.21 -36.51 11.98
CA ARG A 239 -34.08 -37.19 11.01
C ARG A 239 -34.81 -38.42 11.56
N THR A 240 -34.42 -38.98 12.70
CA THR A 240 -35.09 -40.18 13.26
C THR A 240 -35.07 -40.21 14.79
N PRO A 241 -36.23 -40.27 15.50
CA PRO A 241 -36.27 -40.36 16.96
C PRO A 241 -35.68 -41.67 17.49
N SER A 242 -34.97 -41.56 18.62
CA SER A 242 -33.94 -42.43 19.18
C SER A 242 -34.32 -43.86 19.64
N SER A 243 -35.40 -44.48 19.18
CA SER A 243 -35.86 -45.76 19.76
C SER A 243 -35.70 -47.03 18.90
N LYS A 244 -35.15 -46.96 17.68
CA LYS A 244 -34.96 -48.17 16.84
C LYS A 244 -33.69 -48.23 15.96
N VAL A 245 -32.70 -47.36 16.17
CA VAL A 245 -31.45 -47.43 15.38
C VAL A 245 -30.48 -48.37 16.09
N LYS A 246 -30.18 -49.53 15.50
CA LYS A 246 -29.08 -50.38 15.98
C LYS A 246 -27.78 -49.65 15.74
N THR A 247 -26.85 -49.70 16.70
CA THR A 247 -25.58 -48.95 16.70
C THR A 247 -24.72 -49.17 15.44
N THR A 248 -24.83 -50.34 14.82
CA THR A 248 -24.20 -50.67 13.53
C THR A 248 -24.79 -49.92 12.34
N ASP A 249 -26.11 -49.69 12.34
CA ASP A 249 -26.80 -49.02 11.22
C ASP A 249 -26.47 -47.51 11.20
N LEU A 250 -26.24 -46.91 12.37
CA LEU A 250 -25.83 -45.52 12.51
C LEU A 250 -24.41 -45.28 11.97
N ARG A 251 -23.47 -46.17 12.30
CA ARG A 251 -22.08 -46.05 11.86
C ARG A 251 -21.97 -46.08 10.34
N ASP A 252 -22.69 -46.98 9.69
CA ASP A 252 -22.67 -47.12 8.23
C ASP A 252 -23.33 -45.92 7.54
N SER A 253 -24.42 -45.38 8.09
CA SER A 253 -25.08 -44.16 7.60
C SER A 253 -24.14 -42.95 7.67
N VAL A 254 -23.48 -42.76 8.83
CA VAL A 254 -22.51 -41.68 9.04
C VAL A 254 -21.31 -41.83 8.10
N PHE A 255 -20.79 -43.05 7.93
CA PHE A 255 -19.69 -43.30 7.01
C PHE A 255 -20.05 -42.98 5.56
N LEU A 256 -21.25 -43.36 5.10
CA LEU A 256 -21.73 -43.04 3.76
C LEU A 256 -21.91 -41.52 3.55
N SER A 257 -22.33 -40.79 4.58
CA SER A 257 -22.43 -39.32 4.54
C SER A 257 -21.05 -38.67 4.39
N ILE A 258 -20.06 -39.17 5.13
CA ILE A 258 -18.67 -38.72 5.07
C ILE A 258 -18.05 -39.01 3.71
N MET A 259 -18.29 -40.20 3.15
CA MET A 259 -17.83 -40.58 1.81
C MET A 259 -18.41 -39.71 0.70
N LYS A 260 -19.55 -39.05 0.92
CA LYS A 260 -20.15 -38.10 -0.04
C LYS A 260 -19.61 -36.67 0.12
N ASN A 261 -18.83 -36.38 1.15
CA ASN A 261 -18.31 -35.05 1.40
C ASN A 261 -17.03 -34.77 0.58
N GLU A 262 -17.20 -34.20 -0.62
CA GLU A 262 -16.10 -33.85 -1.53
C GLU A 262 -15.05 -32.91 -0.93
N ARG A 263 -15.40 -32.10 0.07
CA ARG A 263 -14.42 -31.23 0.74
C ARG A 263 -13.49 -32.02 1.64
N LEU A 264 -13.99 -33.10 2.24
CA LEU A 264 -13.23 -33.94 3.15
C LEU A 264 -12.22 -34.81 2.39
N HIS A 265 -12.57 -35.29 1.20
CA HIS A 265 -11.67 -36.04 0.32
C HIS A 265 -10.36 -35.31 -0.03
N ARG A 266 -10.33 -33.98 0.04
CA ARG A 266 -9.11 -33.18 -0.20
C ARG A 266 -8.02 -33.35 0.87
N TYR A 267 -8.38 -33.91 2.03
CA TYR A 267 -7.47 -34.12 3.16
C TYR A 267 -6.90 -35.54 3.22
N PHE A 268 -7.32 -36.44 2.33
CA PHE A 268 -6.93 -37.85 2.33
C PHE A 268 -6.27 -38.23 1.01
N SER A 269 -5.19 -38.99 1.07
CA SER A 269 -4.44 -39.41 -0.13
C SER A 269 -5.00 -40.69 -0.73
N SER A 270 -5.75 -41.48 0.04
CA SER A 270 -6.41 -42.71 -0.38
C SER A 270 -7.73 -42.97 0.36
N PRO A 271 -8.66 -43.74 -0.22
CA PRO A 271 -9.87 -44.17 0.47
C PRO A 271 -9.60 -44.99 1.74
N GLU A 272 -8.51 -45.77 1.75
CA GLU A 272 -8.09 -46.62 2.87
C GLU A 272 -7.65 -45.78 4.09
N GLU A 273 -6.99 -44.65 3.85
CA GLU A 273 -6.59 -43.68 4.88
C GLU A 273 -7.80 -42.97 5.51
N LEU A 274 -8.79 -42.62 4.68
CA LEU A 274 -10.05 -42.03 5.13
C LEU A 274 -10.82 -43.01 6.03
N GLU A 275 -10.94 -44.27 5.63
CA GLU A 275 -11.63 -45.31 6.40
C GLU A 275 -10.95 -45.59 7.74
N LEU A 276 -9.61 -45.67 7.76
CA LEU A 276 -8.84 -45.84 8.99
C LEU A 276 -9.06 -44.68 9.96
N THR A 277 -8.94 -43.44 9.46
CA THR A 277 -9.09 -42.22 10.26
C THR A 277 -10.53 -42.05 10.77
N PHE A 278 -11.52 -42.40 9.95
CA PHE A 278 -12.92 -42.43 10.36
C PHE A 278 -13.14 -43.41 11.50
N ARG A 279 -12.61 -44.64 11.40
CA ARG A 279 -12.77 -45.66 12.44
C ARG A 279 -12.18 -45.22 13.78
N GLU A 280 -10.98 -44.66 13.77
CA GLU A 280 -10.33 -44.13 14.99
C GLU A 280 -11.15 -42.97 15.60
N ALA A 281 -11.50 -41.98 14.79
CA ALA A 281 -12.24 -40.80 15.26
C ALA A 281 -13.67 -41.12 15.71
N TYR A 282 -14.34 -42.08 15.06
CA TYR A 282 -15.69 -42.51 15.43
C TYR A 282 -15.70 -43.26 16.77
N GLN A 283 -14.72 -44.15 17.01
CA GLN A 283 -14.57 -44.85 18.29
C GLN A 283 -14.28 -43.90 19.48
N GLU A 284 -13.56 -42.80 19.24
CA GLU A 284 -13.34 -41.78 20.28
C GLU A 284 -14.59 -40.96 20.60
N LEU A 285 -15.44 -40.71 19.60
CA LEU A 285 -16.62 -39.86 19.72
C LEU A 285 -17.87 -40.62 20.16
N VAL A 286 -17.96 -41.89 19.81
CA VAL A 286 -19.07 -42.80 20.12
C VAL A 286 -18.49 -44.06 20.77
N PRO A 287 -18.32 -44.08 22.11
CA PRO A 287 -17.75 -45.20 22.83
C PRO A 287 -18.67 -46.43 22.89
#